data_AF-A0A945MM28-F1
#
_entry.id   AF-A0A945MM28-F1
#
_cell.length_a   1.000
_cell.length_b   1.000
_cell.length_c   1.000
_cell.angle_alpha   90.00
_cell.angle_beta   90.00
_cell.angle_gamma   90.00
#
_symmetry.space_group_name_H-M   'P 1'
#
loop_
_entity.id
_entity.type
_entity.pdbx_description
1 polymer ?
#
loop_
_entity_poly.entity_id
_entity_poly.type
_entity_poly.pdbx_seq_one_letter_code
_entity_poly.pdbx_strand_id
1 'polypeptide(L)'
;GRGEVLMGKWLGAFIALAVLFTPCFIVVIFVGASHALIAFVMADLWALLGMYAGCLLYMGVFISLGLLVSVHSSGAGVALARALVVWALAIWIVPSFAPYVAAALSEGKPALMVEANISRTRFTAEREGWAEVARFIRDRGWGEHEEANWNLDWGTWSDAVPRLQAVLADEADKVALAALSTEVMRAQLAEMEEVAARLKAGHMRDRHREVKLGQMLACLSPLGPLTFMLTDLAGTGVAGEFHFRAGVERFKGDLVAYLHRQLAERSMWEQVEAESFPYFTYRPEVEKAGAEVLVYPLILLLYAIGFFLAAYLRFARAEI
;
A
#
# COMPACT_ATOMS: atom_id res chain seq x y z
N GLY A 1 0.51 45.75 23.73
CA GLY A 1 0.96 44.78 24.76
C GLY A 1 2.10 43.88 24.26
N ARG A 2 2.92 43.28 25.14
CA ARG A 2 4.03 42.38 24.75
C ARG A 2 3.59 41.13 23.96
N GLY A 3 2.36 40.67 24.16
CA GLY A 3 1.71 39.66 23.32
C GLY A 3 1.51 40.10 21.86
N GLU A 4 1.19 41.37 21.62
CA GLU A 4 1.09 41.93 20.27
C GLU A 4 2.45 41.98 19.58
N VAL A 5 3.55 42.13 20.35
CA VAL A 5 4.91 42.08 19.80
C VAL A 5 5.25 40.68 19.32
N LEU A 6 4.93 39.64 20.10
CA LEU A 6 5.16 38.25 19.70
C LEU A 6 4.28 37.85 18.51
N MET A 7 3.00 38.24 18.53
CA MET A 7 2.07 38.01 17.43
C MET A 7 2.52 38.74 16.16
N GLY A 8 2.98 39.99 16.29
CA GLY A 8 3.51 40.79 15.18
C GLY A 8 4.77 40.16 14.57
N LYS A 9 5.68 39.61 15.40
CA LYS A 9 6.83 38.84 14.92
C LYS A 9 6.41 37.58 14.16
N TRP A 10 5.45 36.84 14.70
CA TRP A 10 4.93 35.63 14.06
C TRP A 10 4.29 35.94 12.71
N LEU A 11 3.37 36.92 12.66
CA LEU A 11 2.70 37.36 11.43
C LEU A 11 3.69 37.91 10.40
N GLY A 12 4.64 38.75 10.84
CA GLY A 12 5.65 39.31 9.96
C GLY A 12 6.53 38.24 9.31
N ALA A 13 7.01 37.28 10.10
CA ALA A 13 7.76 36.14 9.58
C ALA A 13 6.92 35.26 8.65
N PHE A 14 5.67 35.00 9.02
CA PHE A 14 4.75 34.18 8.22
C PHE A 14 4.46 34.81 6.86
N ILE A 15 4.10 36.10 6.83
CA ILE A 15 3.81 36.82 5.58
C ILE A 15 5.07 36.90 4.71
N ALA A 16 6.23 37.22 5.29
CA ALA A 16 7.48 37.30 4.54
C ALA A 16 7.82 35.98 3.84
N LEU A 17 7.71 34.85 4.56
CA LEU A 17 7.98 33.52 4.00
C LEU A 17 6.89 33.08 3.03
N ALA A 18 5.60 33.34 3.32
CA ALA A 18 4.50 33.00 2.42
C ALA A 18 4.63 33.75 1.08
N VAL A 19 4.95 35.05 1.11
CA VAL A 19 5.18 35.85 -0.10
C VAL A 19 6.36 35.32 -0.90
N LEU A 20 7.45 34.90 -0.25
CA LEU A 20 8.60 34.31 -0.93
C LEU A 20 8.30 32.92 -1.51
N PHE A 21 7.47 32.14 -0.83
CA PHE A 21 7.10 30.78 -1.23
C PHE A 21 6.07 30.74 -2.37
N THR A 22 5.16 31.73 -2.43
CA THR A 22 4.07 31.75 -3.43
C THR A 22 4.58 31.69 -4.88
N PRO A 23 5.60 32.47 -5.30
CA PRO A 23 6.16 32.37 -6.64
C PRO A 23 6.71 30.97 -6.97
N CYS A 24 7.37 30.30 -6.02
CA CYS A 24 7.86 28.94 -6.22
C CYS A 24 6.71 27.97 -6.50
N PHE A 25 5.59 28.12 -5.79
CA PHE A 25 4.40 27.31 -6.01
C PHE A 25 3.75 27.59 -7.38
N ILE A 26 3.70 28.86 -7.80
CA ILE A 26 3.20 29.24 -9.13
C ILE A 26 4.05 28.60 -10.24
N VAL A 27 5.37 28.55 -10.08
CA VAL A 27 6.26 27.88 -11.04
C VAL A 27 5.93 26.39 -11.15
N VAL A 28 5.64 25.70 -10.04
CA VAL A 28 5.24 24.28 -10.08
C VAL A 28 3.94 24.07 -10.87
N ILE A 29 2.94 24.93 -10.66
CA ILE A 29 1.69 24.90 -11.44
C ILE A 29 1.98 25.15 -12.92
N PHE A 30 2.80 26.16 -13.23
CA PHE A 30 3.13 26.51 -14.61
C PHE A 30 3.84 25.37 -15.34
N VAL A 31 4.80 24.72 -14.70
CA VAL A 31 5.52 23.55 -15.25
C VAL A 31 4.55 22.38 -15.46
N GLY A 32 3.69 22.10 -14.48
CA GLY A 32 2.68 21.04 -14.59
C GLY A 32 1.70 21.27 -15.73
N ALA A 33 1.21 22.51 -15.88
CA ALA A 33 0.28 22.89 -16.96
C ALA A 33 0.94 22.89 -18.36
N SER A 34 2.26 23.07 -18.42
CA SER A 34 3.02 23.06 -19.69
C SER A 34 3.27 21.65 -20.22
N HIS A 35 3.05 20.60 -19.41
CA HIS A 35 3.36 19.23 -19.80
C HIS A 35 2.15 18.56 -20.48
N ALA A 36 2.27 18.25 -21.77
CA ALA A 36 1.16 17.71 -22.59
C ALA A 36 0.57 16.36 -22.13
N LEU A 37 1.26 15.64 -21.23
CA LEU A 37 0.78 14.38 -20.67
C LEU A 37 -0.14 14.54 -19.44
N ILE A 38 -0.25 15.76 -18.88
CA ILE A 38 -1.05 16.02 -17.69
C ILE A 38 -2.36 16.69 -18.14
N ALA A 39 -3.40 15.89 -18.35
CA ALA A 39 -4.74 16.42 -18.56
C ALA A 39 -5.26 16.99 -17.24
N PHE A 40 -5.07 18.30 -17.02
CA PHE A 40 -5.49 18.98 -15.80
C PHE A 40 -7.02 18.91 -15.65
N VAL A 41 -7.49 18.21 -14.61
CA VAL A 41 -8.90 18.18 -14.22
C VAL A 41 -9.12 19.17 -13.07
N MET A 42 -10.33 19.71 -12.92
CA MET A 42 -10.66 20.64 -11.81
C MET A 42 -10.43 20.04 -10.42
N ALA A 43 -10.48 18.71 -10.29
CA ALA A 43 -10.15 18.00 -9.06
C ALA A 43 -8.68 18.19 -8.65
N ASP A 44 -7.77 18.31 -9.62
CA ASP A 44 -6.33 18.46 -9.39
C ASP A 44 -6.00 19.84 -8.78
N LEU A 45 -6.81 20.87 -9.10
CA LEU A 45 -6.64 22.21 -8.54
C LEU A 45 -6.92 22.26 -7.03
N TRP A 46 -7.91 21.52 -6.55
CA TRP A 46 -8.20 21.44 -5.12
C TRP A 46 -7.10 20.70 -4.36
N ALA A 47 -6.56 19.63 -4.96
CA ALA A 47 -5.42 18.92 -4.40
C ALA A 47 -4.19 19.84 -4.29
N LEU A 48 -3.89 20.59 -5.35
CA LEU A 48 -2.79 21.57 -5.35
C LEU A 48 -3.00 22.68 -4.32
N LEU A 49 -4.21 23.23 -4.23
CA LEU A 49 -4.54 24.24 -3.22
C LEU A 49 -4.37 23.67 -1.80
N GLY A 50 -4.79 22.42 -1.57
CA GLY A 50 -4.59 21.71 -0.31
C GLY A 50 -3.11 21.53 0.03
N MET A 51 -2.29 21.13 -0.95
CA MET A 51 -0.83 21.03 -0.79
C MET A 51 -0.21 22.38 -0.41
N TYR A 52 -0.61 23.45 -1.09
CA TYR A 52 -0.16 24.80 -0.79
C TYR A 52 -0.54 25.22 0.64
N ALA A 53 -1.80 25.02 1.03
CA ALA A 53 -2.28 25.33 2.37
C ALA A 53 -1.52 24.53 3.45
N GLY A 54 -1.23 23.25 3.20
CA GLY A 54 -0.42 22.44 4.12
C GLY A 54 1.03 22.91 4.25
N CYS A 55 1.65 23.34 3.15
CA CYS A 55 2.98 23.96 3.18
C CYS A 55 2.97 25.27 4.00
N LEU A 56 1.93 26.10 3.85
CA LEU A 56 1.76 27.30 4.68
C LEU A 56 1.62 26.94 6.17
N LEU A 57 0.78 25.96 6.51
CA LEU A 57 0.63 25.47 7.89
C LEU A 57 1.96 24.97 8.46
N TYR A 58 2.70 24.17 7.68
CA TYR A 58 4.02 23.66 8.07
C TYR A 58 5.02 24.80 8.31
N MET A 59 5.04 25.83 7.47
CA MET A 59 5.84 27.03 7.73
C MET A 59 5.43 27.69 9.06
N GLY A 60 4.13 27.80 9.34
CA GLY A 60 3.60 28.27 10.62
C GLY A 60 4.11 27.46 11.82
N VAL A 61 4.23 26.13 11.69
CA VAL A 61 4.83 25.26 12.72
C VAL A 61 6.28 25.64 12.98
N PHE A 62 7.11 25.78 11.94
CA PHE A 62 8.53 26.09 12.09
C PHE A 62 8.79 27.50 12.62
N ILE A 63 7.97 28.48 12.24
CA ILE A 63 8.04 29.83 12.82
C ILE A 63 7.73 29.77 14.32
N SER A 64 6.66 29.05 14.70
CA SER A 64 6.25 28.90 16.11
C SER A 64 7.31 28.16 16.93
N LEU A 65 7.92 27.12 16.36
CA LEU A 65 9.02 26.37 16.96
C LEU A 65 10.29 27.24 17.11
N GLY A 66 10.63 28.04 16.10
CA GLY A 66 11.75 28.97 16.14
C GLY A 66 11.58 30.03 17.24
N LEU A 67 10.36 30.58 17.38
CA LEU A 67 10.03 31.50 18.47
C LEU A 67 10.15 30.81 19.84
N LEU A 68 9.64 29.57 19.96
CA LEU A 68 9.74 28.80 21.20
C LEU A 68 11.21 28.59 21.61
N VAL A 69 12.07 28.17 20.68
CA VAL A 69 13.50 27.97 20.94
C VAL A 69 14.19 29.30 21.27
N SER A 70 13.81 30.38 20.59
CA SER A 70 14.35 31.73 20.82
C SER A 70 14.07 32.22 22.24
N VAL A 71 12.83 32.12 22.71
CA VAL A 71 12.43 32.56 24.07
C VAL A 71 13.08 31.71 25.17
N HIS A 72 13.42 30.44 24.89
CA HIS A 72 14.10 29.56 25.85
C HIS A 72 15.62 29.75 25.92
N SER A 73 16.20 30.54 25.03
CA SER A 73 17.65 30.63 24.86
C SER A 73 18.19 31.95 25.39
N SER A 74 19.32 31.88 26.11
CA SER A 74 19.98 33.03 26.72
C SER A 74 20.80 33.87 25.74
N GLY A 75 21.00 33.40 24.51
CA GLY A 75 21.74 34.12 23.47
C GLY A 75 21.54 33.50 22.08
N ALA A 76 21.87 34.28 21.03
CA ALA A 76 21.63 33.90 19.64
C ALA A 76 22.37 32.61 19.21
N GLY A 77 23.62 32.44 19.64
CA GLY A 77 24.40 31.22 19.33
C GLY A 77 23.81 29.95 19.97
N VAL A 78 23.36 30.04 21.23
CA VAL A 78 22.72 28.91 21.93
C VAL A 78 21.35 28.59 21.30
N ALA A 79 20.60 29.62 20.89
CA ALA A 79 19.33 29.44 20.19
C ALA A 79 19.53 28.69 18.87
N LEU A 80 20.55 29.07 18.09
CA LEU A 80 20.87 28.42 16.83
C LEU A 80 21.27 26.95 17.04
N ALA A 81 22.14 26.66 18.01
CA ALA A 81 22.56 25.31 18.33
C ALA A 81 21.37 24.42 18.77
N ARG A 82 20.49 24.95 19.62
CA ARG A 82 19.27 24.24 20.03
C ARG A 82 18.29 24.04 18.88
N ALA A 83 18.12 25.03 18.02
CA ALA A 83 17.26 24.93 16.85
C ALA A 83 17.75 23.82 15.92
N LEU A 84 19.06 23.69 15.70
CA LEU A 84 19.64 22.61 14.90
C LEU A 84 19.39 21.23 15.49
N VAL A 85 19.55 21.06 16.81
CA VAL A 85 19.28 19.78 17.49
C VAL A 85 17.79 19.42 17.40
N VAL A 86 16.91 20.38 17.70
CA VAL A 86 15.45 20.17 17.63
C VAL A 86 15.02 19.87 16.20
N TRP A 87 15.57 20.59 15.21
CA TRP A 87 15.33 20.34 13.80
C TRP A 87 15.80 18.95 13.37
N ALA A 88 17.00 18.52 13.78
CA ALA A 88 17.51 17.19 13.45
C ALA A 88 16.65 16.08 14.07
N LEU A 89 16.21 16.25 15.32
CA LEU A 89 15.30 15.31 15.96
C LEU A 89 13.94 15.27 15.24
N ALA A 90 13.36 16.45 14.98
CA ALA A 90 12.04 16.58 14.39
C ALA A 90 12.01 16.10 12.93
N ILE A 91 12.91 16.55 12.07
CA ILE A 91 12.84 16.27 10.62
C ILE A 91 13.55 14.97 10.26
N TRP A 92 14.64 14.63 10.94
CA TRP A 92 15.47 13.51 10.52
C TRP A 92 15.23 12.27 11.39
N ILE A 93 15.48 12.35 12.69
CA ILE A 93 15.50 11.16 13.56
C ILE A 93 14.10 10.56 13.73
N VAL A 94 13.14 11.32 14.26
CA VAL A 94 11.79 10.80 14.56
C VAL A 94 11.11 10.13 13.35
N PRO A 95 10.98 10.78 12.18
CA PRO A 95 10.29 10.17 11.04
C PRO A 95 11.08 9.01 10.44
N SER A 96 12.41 9.01 10.49
CA SER A 96 13.22 7.90 9.97
C SER A 96 13.12 6.65 10.84
N PHE A 97 13.00 6.81 12.16
CA PHE A 97 12.91 5.67 13.09
C PHE A 97 11.48 5.12 13.25
N ALA A 98 10.46 5.88 12.88
CA ALA A 98 9.06 5.49 13.06
C ALA A 98 8.70 4.13 12.44
N PRO A 99 9.08 3.77 11.19
CA PRO A 99 8.79 2.46 10.63
C PRO A 99 9.49 1.32 11.38
N TYR A 100 10.72 1.53 11.85
CA TYR A 100 11.48 0.50 12.58
C TYR A 100 10.89 0.24 13.96
N VAL A 101 10.46 1.30 14.67
CA VAL A 101 9.77 1.16 15.95
C VAL A 101 8.41 0.49 15.74
N ALA A 102 7.68 0.83 14.68
CA ALA A 102 6.42 0.17 14.36
C ALA A 102 6.61 -1.33 14.07
N ALA A 103 7.62 -1.69 13.28
CA ALA A 103 7.96 -3.08 12.99
C ALA A 103 8.34 -3.86 14.26
N ALA A 104 9.13 -3.25 15.16
CA ALA A 104 9.53 -3.87 16.42
C ALA A 104 8.35 -4.09 17.39
N LEU A 105 7.32 -3.23 17.33
CA LEU A 105 6.11 -3.36 18.14
C LEU A 105 5.05 -4.26 17.50
N SER A 106 5.15 -4.54 16.19
CA SER A 106 4.22 -5.41 15.48
C SER A 106 4.69 -6.87 15.51
N GLU A 107 3.84 -7.79 15.95
CA GLU A 107 4.12 -9.24 15.97
C GLU A 107 3.95 -9.91 14.58
N GLY A 108 4.06 -9.14 13.49
CA GLY A 108 3.75 -9.62 12.14
C GLY A 108 4.67 -10.74 11.67
N LYS A 109 4.10 -11.78 11.04
CA LYS A 109 4.90 -12.84 10.40
C LYS A 109 5.65 -12.28 9.19
N PRO A 110 6.96 -12.59 9.01
CA PRO A 110 7.71 -12.17 7.84
C PRO A 110 7.05 -12.64 6.53
N ALA A 111 7.06 -11.80 5.49
CA ALA A 111 6.46 -12.10 4.19
C ALA A 111 7.00 -13.42 3.59
N LEU A 112 8.30 -13.67 3.75
CA LEU A 112 8.96 -14.89 3.30
C LEU A 112 8.36 -16.15 3.95
N MET A 113 7.97 -16.09 5.23
CA MET A 113 7.34 -17.24 5.88
C MET A 113 5.92 -17.49 5.37
N VAL A 114 5.18 -16.42 5.05
CA VAL A 114 3.83 -16.53 4.48
C VAL A 114 3.92 -17.20 3.11
N GLU A 115 4.84 -16.74 2.27
CA GLU A 115 5.10 -17.33 0.96
C GLU A 115 5.60 -18.78 1.06
N ALA A 116 6.53 -19.07 1.97
CA ALA A 116 7.00 -20.43 2.22
C ALA A 116 5.87 -21.38 2.66
N ASN A 117 4.96 -20.92 3.52
CA ASN A 117 3.80 -21.71 3.96
C ASN A 117 2.82 -21.98 2.81
N ILE A 118 2.58 -20.97 1.95
CA ILE A 118 1.73 -21.12 0.76
C ILE A 118 2.36 -22.12 -0.21
N SER A 119 3.65 -21.95 -0.52
CA SER A 119 4.40 -22.86 -1.39
C SER A 119 4.41 -24.29 -0.85
N ARG A 120 4.60 -24.47 0.46
CA ARG A 120 4.56 -25.80 1.08
C ARG A 120 3.19 -26.47 0.91
N THR A 121 2.11 -25.74 1.15
CA THR A 121 0.74 -26.25 0.99
C THR A 121 0.44 -26.58 -0.47
N ARG A 122 0.90 -25.73 -1.39
CA ARG A 122 0.82 -25.98 -2.83
C ARG A 122 1.50 -27.30 -3.21
N PHE A 123 2.75 -27.49 -2.79
CA PHE A 123 3.50 -28.71 -3.10
C PHE A 123 2.84 -29.97 -2.53
N THR A 124 2.24 -29.90 -1.34
CA THR A 124 1.53 -31.05 -0.77
C THR A 124 0.26 -31.37 -1.54
N ALA A 125 -0.57 -30.35 -1.84
CA ALA A 125 -1.79 -30.53 -2.61
C ALA A 125 -1.49 -31.09 -4.01
N GLU A 126 -0.53 -30.50 -4.72
CA GLU A 126 -0.06 -30.97 -6.04
C GLU A 126 0.33 -32.46 -5.97
N ARG A 127 1.15 -32.83 -4.98
CA ARG A 127 1.64 -34.22 -4.80
C ARG A 127 0.51 -35.22 -4.49
N GLU A 128 -0.48 -34.84 -3.70
CA GLU A 128 -1.61 -35.71 -3.36
C GLU A 128 -2.49 -36.00 -4.58
N GLY A 129 -2.84 -34.98 -5.35
CA GLY A 129 -3.59 -35.19 -6.58
C GLY A 129 -2.79 -35.96 -7.63
N TRP A 130 -1.46 -35.78 -7.69
CA TRP A 130 -0.59 -36.58 -8.57
C TRP A 130 -0.71 -38.06 -8.23
N ALA A 131 -0.66 -38.38 -6.93
CA ALA A 131 -0.80 -39.76 -6.45
C ALA A 131 -2.19 -40.35 -6.75
N GLU A 132 -3.23 -39.52 -6.81
CA GLU A 132 -4.59 -39.93 -7.17
C GLU A 132 -4.73 -40.25 -8.66
N VAL A 133 -4.33 -39.34 -9.54
CA VAL A 133 -4.40 -39.57 -11.00
C VAL A 133 -3.48 -40.71 -11.42
N ALA A 134 -2.28 -40.80 -10.84
CA ALA A 134 -1.37 -41.92 -11.11
C ALA A 134 -1.95 -43.27 -10.66
N ARG A 135 -2.71 -43.33 -9.55
CA ARG A 135 -3.42 -44.55 -9.13
C ARG A 135 -4.50 -44.93 -10.15
N PHE A 136 -5.33 -43.96 -10.57
CA PHE A 136 -6.38 -44.20 -11.56
C PHE A 136 -5.84 -44.75 -12.88
N ILE A 137 -4.75 -44.15 -13.40
CA ILE A 137 -4.08 -44.60 -14.63
C ILE A 137 -3.56 -46.03 -14.48
N ARG A 138 -2.96 -46.38 -13.33
CA ARG A 138 -2.48 -47.74 -13.07
C ARG A 138 -3.62 -48.75 -12.96
N ASP A 139 -4.69 -48.43 -12.25
CA ASP A 139 -5.83 -49.33 -12.04
C ASP A 139 -6.55 -49.65 -13.36
N ARG A 140 -6.52 -48.72 -14.32
CA ARG A 140 -7.04 -48.91 -15.68
C ARG A 140 -6.07 -49.60 -16.64
N GLY A 141 -4.83 -49.87 -16.21
CA GLY A 141 -3.79 -50.48 -17.04
C GLY A 141 -3.17 -49.54 -18.08
N TRP A 142 -3.42 -48.23 -18.00
CA TRP A 142 -2.87 -47.24 -18.93
C TRP A 142 -1.41 -46.84 -18.61
N GLY A 143 -0.87 -47.30 -17.48
CA GLY A 143 0.47 -46.94 -17.00
C GLY A 143 1.63 -47.54 -17.81
N GLU A 144 1.37 -48.47 -18.73
CA GLU A 144 2.40 -49.04 -19.62
C GLU A 144 2.73 -48.13 -20.82
N HIS A 145 1.92 -47.10 -21.08
CA HIS A 145 2.20 -46.14 -22.14
C HIS A 145 3.38 -45.23 -21.73
N GLU A 146 4.43 -45.20 -22.56
CA GLU A 146 5.62 -44.34 -22.36
C GLU A 146 5.23 -42.86 -22.14
N GLU A 147 4.16 -42.42 -22.81
CA GLU A 147 3.60 -41.08 -22.70
C GLU A 147 2.87 -40.81 -21.37
N ALA A 148 2.31 -41.84 -20.73
CA ALA A 148 1.72 -41.74 -19.40
C ALA A 148 2.81 -41.66 -18.32
N ASN A 149 3.87 -42.46 -18.46
CA ASN A 149 4.86 -42.68 -17.43
C ASN A 149 5.93 -41.58 -17.39
N TRP A 150 6.22 -40.92 -18.52
CA TRP A 150 7.17 -39.81 -18.58
C TRP A 150 6.59 -38.66 -17.71
N ASN A 151 5.46 -38.04 -18.06
CA ASN A 151 5.07 -36.75 -17.45
C ASN A 151 4.48 -36.75 -16.01
N LEU A 152 4.16 -37.90 -15.41
CA LEU A 152 3.54 -37.93 -14.07
C LEU A 152 4.53 -37.58 -12.93
N ASP A 153 5.84 -37.66 -13.18
CA ASP A 153 6.87 -37.49 -12.15
C ASP A 153 7.46 -36.06 -12.06
N TRP A 154 7.17 -35.14 -13.00
CA TRP A 154 7.87 -33.83 -13.10
C TRP A 154 7.01 -32.56 -12.98
N GLY A 155 5.95 -32.59 -12.20
CA GLY A 155 5.31 -31.36 -11.72
C GLY A 155 4.60 -30.50 -12.78
N THR A 156 4.46 -30.96 -14.03
CA THR A 156 3.68 -30.27 -15.07
C THR A 156 2.46 -31.10 -15.48
N TRP A 157 1.37 -30.92 -14.72
CA TRP A 157 0.03 -31.46 -15.03
C TRP A 157 -0.47 -31.04 -16.43
N SER A 158 0.00 -29.91 -16.94
CA SER A 158 -0.51 -29.26 -18.16
C SER A 158 -0.44 -30.12 -19.42
N ASP A 159 0.52 -31.05 -19.48
CA ASP A 159 0.83 -31.76 -20.73
C ASP A 159 0.66 -33.28 -20.61
N ALA A 160 0.59 -33.83 -19.40
CA ALA A 160 0.47 -35.28 -19.20
C ALA A 160 -0.89 -35.81 -19.64
N VAL A 161 -1.96 -35.16 -19.18
CA VAL A 161 -3.34 -35.59 -19.43
C VAL A 161 -3.71 -35.48 -20.92
N PRO A 162 -3.43 -34.37 -21.63
CA PRO A 162 -3.74 -34.26 -23.06
C PRO A 162 -3.00 -35.28 -23.93
N ARG A 163 -1.75 -35.61 -23.60
CA ARG A 163 -0.98 -36.62 -24.32
C ARG A 163 -1.57 -38.01 -24.14
N LEU A 164 -1.87 -38.38 -22.90
CA LEU A 164 -2.52 -39.66 -22.63
C LEU A 164 -3.89 -39.76 -23.32
N GLN A 165 -4.68 -38.69 -23.31
CA GLN A 165 -5.94 -38.62 -24.05
C GLN A 165 -5.79 -38.85 -25.56
N ALA A 166 -4.68 -38.41 -26.17
CA ALA A 166 -4.42 -38.59 -27.60
C ALA A 166 -4.13 -40.05 -27.99
N VAL A 167 -3.60 -40.85 -27.06
CA VAL A 167 -3.22 -42.26 -27.29
C VAL A 167 -4.34 -43.23 -26.93
N LEU A 168 -5.25 -42.85 -26.02
CA LEU A 168 -6.39 -43.68 -25.65
C LEU A 168 -7.32 -43.90 -26.85
N ALA A 169 -7.65 -45.16 -27.14
CA ALA A 169 -8.48 -45.53 -28.28
C ALA A 169 -9.98 -45.36 -27.99
N ASP A 170 -10.43 -45.63 -26.76
CA ASP A 170 -11.83 -45.54 -26.36
C ASP A 170 -12.20 -44.12 -25.92
N GLU A 171 -13.31 -43.62 -26.44
CA GLU A 171 -13.83 -42.30 -26.10
C GLU A 171 -14.35 -42.27 -24.65
N ALA A 172 -14.87 -43.40 -24.13
CA ALA A 172 -15.30 -43.49 -22.74
C ALA A 172 -14.12 -43.30 -21.76
N ASP A 173 -12.94 -43.81 -22.13
CA ASP A 173 -11.73 -43.70 -21.32
C ASP A 173 -11.13 -42.28 -21.34
N LYS A 174 -11.17 -41.61 -22.50
CA LYS A 174 -10.77 -40.19 -22.59
C LYS A 174 -11.64 -39.29 -21.72
N VAL A 175 -12.96 -39.52 -21.73
CA VAL A 175 -13.92 -38.78 -20.91
C VAL A 175 -13.70 -39.07 -19.43
N ALA A 176 -13.46 -40.32 -19.04
CA ALA A 176 -13.20 -40.69 -17.65
C ALA A 176 -11.90 -40.06 -17.11
N LEU A 177 -10.83 -40.05 -17.92
CA LEU A 177 -9.57 -39.39 -17.58
C LEU A 177 -9.76 -37.87 -17.44
N ALA A 178 -10.47 -37.24 -18.37
CA ALA A 178 -10.77 -35.81 -18.32
C ALA A 178 -11.56 -35.43 -17.07
N ALA A 179 -12.58 -36.24 -16.73
CA ALA A 179 -13.44 -36.00 -15.57
C ALA A 179 -12.66 -36.05 -14.27
N LEU A 180 -11.86 -37.11 -14.05
CA LEU A 180 -11.06 -37.25 -12.85
C LEU A 180 -9.97 -36.17 -12.76
N SER A 181 -9.23 -35.92 -13.85
CA SER A 181 -8.17 -34.90 -13.82
C SER A 181 -8.74 -33.52 -13.49
N THR A 182 -9.94 -33.21 -14.02
CA THR A 182 -10.64 -31.97 -13.74
C THR A 182 -11.11 -31.91 -12.29
N GLU A 183 -11.63 -33.01 -11.73
CA GLU A 183 -12.08 -33.09 -10.34
C GLU A 183 -10.92 -32.90 -9.35
N VAL A 184 -9.83 -33.64 -9.54
CA VAL A 184 -8.62 -33.53 -8.70
C VAL A 184 -8.03 -32.14 -8.77
N MET A 185 -7.92 -31.56 -9.97
CA MET A 185 -7.40 -30.21 -10.13
C MET A 185 -8.30 -29.15 -9.49
N ARG A 186 -9.63 -29.31 -9.57
CA ARG A 186 -10.57 -28.42 -8.86
C ARG A 186 -10.44 -28.53 -7.34
N ALA A 187 -10.30 -29.74 -6.80
CA ALA A 187 -10.13 -29.96 -5.37
C ALA A 187 -8.83 -29.32 -4.85
N GLN A 188 -7.72 -29.51 -5.58
CA GLN A 188 -6.43 -28.88 -5.29
C GLN A 188 -6.50 -27.34 -5.34
N LEU A 189 -7.08 -26.78 -6.40
CA LEU A 189 -7.23 -25.32 -6.53
C LEU A 189 -8.03 -24.77 -5.35
N ALA A 190 -9.15 -25.40 -5.00
CA ALA A 190 -10.02 -24.94 -3.92
C ALA A 190 -9.29 -24.92 -2.56
N GLU A 191 -8.55 -25.98 -2.22
CA GLU A 191 -7.78 -26.04 -0.98
C GLU A 191 -6.64 -25.00 -0.96
N MET A 192 -5.88 -24.91 -2.06
CA MET A 192 -4.79 -23.94 -2.19
C MET A 192 -5.28 -22.50 -2.08
N GLU A 193 -6.40 -22.18 -2.72
CA GLU A 193 -7.02 -20.87 -2.66
C GLU A 193 -7.48 -20.53 -1.24
N GLU A 194 -8.14 -21.45 -0.55
CA GLU A 194 -8.62 -21.23 0.81
C GLU A 194 -7.46 -20.95 1.78
N VAL A 195 -6.40 -21.76 1.73
CA VAL A 195 -5.23 -21.60 2.60
C VAL A 195 -4.45 -20.33 2.24
N ALA A 196 -4.20 -20.09 0.95
CA ALA A 196 -3.49 -18.90 0.50
C ALA A 196 -4.26 -17.62 0.83
N ALA A 197 -5.57 -17.61 0.63
CA ALA A 197 -6.44 -16.47 0.97
C ALA A 197 -6.40 -16.18 2.47
N ARG A 198 -6.52 -17.21 3.32
CA ARG A 198 -6.45 -17.05 4.78
C ARG A 198 -5.10 -16.48 5.24
N LEU A 199 -4.01 -17.05 4.75
CA LEU A 199 -2.65 -16.62 5.11
C LEU A 199 -2.34 -15.21 4.62
N LYS A 200 -2.67 -14.89 3.36
CA LYS A 200 -2.49 -13.55 2.78
C LYS A 200 -3.36 -12.52 3.50
N ALA A 201 -4.63 -12.83 3.79
CA ALA A 201 -5.52 -11.91 4.49
C ALA A 201 -5.02 -11.61 5.91
N GLY A 202 -4.51 -12.61 6.63
CA GLY A 202 -3.86 -12.41 7.94
C GLY A 202 -2.66 -11.48 7.83
N HIS A 203 -1.72 -11.79 6.93
CA HIS A 203 -0.52 -11.00 6.72
C HIS A 203 -0.84 -9.54 6.32
N MET A 204 -1.81 -9.34 5.43
CA MET A 204 -2.24 -8.00 5.03
C MET A 204 -2.82 -7.19 6.18
N ARG A 205 -3.60 -7.81 7.08
CA ARG A 205 -4.10 -7.14 8.29
C ARG A 205 -2.97 -6.71 9.22
N ASP A 206 -1.98 -7.58 9.43
CA ASP A 206 -0.83 -7.28 10.28
C ASP A 206 0.02 -6.16 9.70
N ARG A 207 0.30 -6.22 8.39
CA ARG A 207 1.01 -5.16 7.65
C ARG A 207 0.27 -3.83 7.70
N HIS A 208 -1.04 -3.83 7.56
CA HIS A 208 -1.84 -2.61 7.66
C HIS A 208 -1.74 -1.99 9.06
N ARG A 209 -1.76 -2.80 10.13
CA ARG A 209 -1.57 -2.32 11.51
C ARG A 209 -0.18 -1.74 11.72
N GLU A 210 0.86 -2.43 11.26
CA GLU A 210 2.24 -1.96 11.35
C GLU A 210 2.43 -0.61 10.64
N VAL A 211 1.94 -0.49 9.40
CA VAL A 211 2.03 0.74 8.63
C VAL A 211 1.27 1.88 9.33
N LYS A 212 0.06 1.63 9.84
CA LYS A 212 -0.71 2.64 10.57
C LYS A 212 -0.01 3.11 11.84
N LEU A 213 0.60 2.19 12.60
CA LEU A 213 1.43 2.54 13.76
C LEU A 213 2.65 3.37 13.34
N GLY A 214 3.32 3.00 12.25
CA GLY A 214 4.42 3.78 11.67
C GLY A 214 4.01 5.19 11.30
N GLN A 215 2.84 5.38 10.70
CA GLN A 215 2.30 6.71 10.40
C GLN A 215 2.01 7.51 11.67
N MET A 216 1.37 6.90 12.68
CA MET A 216 1.10 7.55 13.96
C MET A 216 2.38 7.99 14.67
N LEU A 217 3.42 7.14 14.69
CA LEU A 217 4.73 7.46 15.26
C LEU A 217 5.44 8.55 14.46
N ALA A 218 5.36 8.51 13.14
CA ALA A 218 5.91 9.57 12.28
C ALA A 218 5.22 10.92 12.51
N CYS A 219 3.94 10.93 12.92
CA CYS A 219 3.22 12.16 13.28
C CYS A 219 3.69 12.83 14.59
N LEU A 220 4.57 12.20 15.37
CA LEU A 220 5.32 12.88 16.45
C LEU A 220 6.31 13.91 15.90
N SER A 221 6.62 13.84 14.60
CA SER A 221 7.30 14.87 13.85
C SER A 221 6.29 15.74 13.09
N PRO A 222 6.50 17.06 12.97
CA PRO A 222 5.77 17.91 12.05
C PRO A 222 5.92 17.52 10.57
N LEU A 223 7.01 16.80 10.20
CA LEU A 223 7.23 16.34 8.83
C LEU A 223 6.25 15.24 8.44
N GLY A 224 5.98 14.29 9.34
CA GLY A 224 5.06 13.18 9.11
C GLY A 224 3.69 13.58 8.53
N PRO A 225 2.88 14.41 9.23
CA PRO A 225 1.57 14.80 8.75
C PRO A 225 1.65 15.62 7.45
N LEU A 226 2.69 16.45 7.25
CA LEU A 226 2.88 17.12 5.97
C LEU A 226 3.09 16.11 4.84
N THR A 227 4.04 15.18 5.00
CA THR A 227 4.35 14.17 3.98
C THR A 227 3.13 13.33 3.65
N PHE A 228 2.40 12.81 4.65
CA PHE A 228 1.21 11.99 4.40
C PHE A 228 0.10 12.77 3.71
N MET A 229 -0.15 14.01 4.12
CA MET A 229 -1.12 14.87 3.46
C MET A 229 -0.75 15.14 2.00
N LEU A 230 0.52 15.47 1.73
CA LEU A 230 0.99 15.72 0.36
C LEU A 230 0.89 14.45 -0.51
N THR A 231 1.28 13.28 0.00
CA THR A 231 1.20 12.04 -0.78
C THR A 231 -0.24 11.58 -1.00
N ASP A 232 -1.12 11.75 -0.01
CA ASP A 232 -2.54 11.41 -0.15
C ASP A 232 -3.23 12.34 -1.17
N LEU A 233 -2.96 13.65 -1.12
CA LEU A 233 -3.45 14.62 -2.12
C LEU A 233 -2.87 14.35 -3.52
N ALA A 234 -1.64 13.81 -3.60
CA ALA A 234 -1.03 13.42 -4.87
C ALA A 234 -1.54 12.06 -5.40
N GLY A 235 -2.37 11.33 -4.64
CA GLY A 235 -2.83 9.99 -4.99
C GLY A 235 -1.74 8.91 -4.92
N THR A 236 -0.57 9.23 -4.34
CA THR A 236 0.58 8.32 -4.16
C THR A 236 0.80 7.89 -2.72
N GLY A 237 -0.16 8.23 -1.85
CA GLY A 237 -0.15 7.92 -0.45
C GLY A 237 -0.39 6.44 -0.15
N VAL A 238 -0.15 6.10 1.11
CA VAL A 238 -0.27 4.74 1.64
C VAL A 238 -1.68 4.18 1.46
N ALA A 239 -2.71 5.01 1.64
CA ALA A 239 -4.10 4.61 1.46
C ALA A 239 -4.39 4.20 0.01
N GLY A 240 -3.83 4.94 -0.97
CA GLY A 240 -3.96 4.62 -2.39
C GLY A 240 -3.34 3.27 -2.75
N GLU A 241 -2.16 2.96 -2.21
CA GLU A 241 -1.50 1.66 -2.39
C GLU A 241 -2.35 0.51 -1.81
N PHE A 242 -2.93 0.68 -0.62
CA PHE A 242 -3.82 -0.34 -0.05
C PHE A 242 -5.10 -0.52 -0.87
N HIS A 243 -5.69 0.56 -1.36
CA HIS A 243 -6.87 0.50 -2.22
C HIS A 243 -6.57 -0.22 -3.54
N PHE A 244 -5.43 0.09 -4.17
CA PHE A 244 -4.95 -0.60 -5.36
C PHE A 244 -4.76 -2.10 -5.11
N ARG A 245 -4.05 -2.48 -4.04
CA ARG A 245 -3.85 -3.90 -3.69
C ARG A 245 -5.17 -4.62 -3.40
N ALA A 246 -6.09 -3.98 -2.70
CA ALA A 246 -7.41 -4.53 -2.44
C ALA A 246 -8.24 -4.69 -3.73
N GLY A 247 -8.07 -3.80 -4.71
CA GLY A 247 -8.64 -3.91 -6.04
C GLY A 247 -8.06 -5.09 -6.82
N VAL A 248 -6.74 -5.28 -6.76
CA VAL A 248 -6.05 -6.43 -7.39
C VAL A 248 -6.51 -7.75 -6.78
N GLU A 249 -6.62 -7.85 -5.45
CA GLU A 249 -7.09 -9.08 -4.80
C GLU A 249 -8.57 -9.37 -5.10
N ARG A 250 -9.43 -8.34 -5.18
CA ARG A 250 -10.81 -8.51 -5.67
C ARG A 250 -10.84 -9.03 -7.10
N PHE A 251 -10.07 -8.43 -7.99
CA PHE A 251 -9.99 -8.85 -9.38
C PHE A 251 -9.46 -10.27 -9.54
N LYS A 252 -8.48 -10.71 -8.72
CA LYS A 252 -8.05 -12.10 -8.69
C LYS A 252 -9.19 -13.04 -8.32
N GLY A 253 -9.98 -12.68 -7.31
CA GLY A 253 -11.18 -13.44 -6.93
C GLY A 253 -12.20 -13.51 -8.06
N ASP A 254 -12.46 -12.40 -8.75
CA ASP A 254 -13.36 -12.34 -9.90
C ASP A 254 -12.84 -13.21 -11.07
N LEU A 255 -11.53 -13.18 -11.33
CA LEU A 255 -10.89 -14.00 -12.35
C LEU A 255 -10.98 -15.49 -12.02
N VAL A 256 -10.73 -15.87 -10.76
CA VAL A 256 -10.89 -17.25 -10.29
C VAL A 256 -12.34 -17.70 -10.43
N ALA A 257 -13.31 -16.89 -10.01
CA ALA A 257 -14.74 -17.21 -10.16
C ALA A 257 -15.15 -17.36 -11.63
N TYR A 258 -14.60 -16.51 -12.50
CA TYR A 258 -14.77 -16.62 -13.95
C TYR A 258 -14.21 -17.94 -14.49
N LEU A 259 -12.97 -18.31 -14.12
CA LEU A 259 -12.34 -19.56 -14.52
C LEU A 259 -13.13 -20.77 -14.02
N HIS A 260 -13.61 -20.74 -12.77
CA HIS A 260 -14.46 -21.80 -12.22
C HIS A 260 -15.75 -21.99 -13.01
N ARG A 261 -16.40 -20.90 -13.43
CA ARG A 261 -17.61 -20.97 -14.27
C ARG A 261 -17.31 -21.57 -15.64
N GLN A 262 -16.23 -21.12 -16.29
CA GLN A 262 -15.79 -21.67 -17.58
C GLN A 262 -15.50 -23.17 -17.47
N LEU A 263 -14.78 -23.58 -16.42
CA LEU A 263 -14.46 -24.98 -16.17
C LEU A 263 -15.68 -25.83 -15.81
N ALA A 264 -16.79 -25.24 -15.35
CA ALA A 264 -18.02 -25.98 -15.07
C ALA A 264 -18.83 -26.29 -16.33
N GLU A 265 -18.75 -25.40 -17.33
CA GLU A 265 -19.50 -25.50 -18.58
C GLU A 265 -18.69 -26.14 -19.72
N ARG A 266 -17.35 -26.10 -19.63
CA ARG A 266 -16.43 -26.50 -20.69
C ARG A 266 -15.25 -27.28 -20.13
N SER A 267 -14.62 -28.06 -21.02
CA SER A 267 -13.31 -28.65 -20.74
C SER A 267 -12.24 -27.55 -20.62
N MET A 268 -11.28 -27.73 -19.72
CA MET A 268 -10.11 -26.83 -19.57
C MET A 268 -9.30 -26.69 -20.88
N TRP A 269 -9.42 -27.67 -21.76
CA TRP A 269 -8.66 -27.78 -23.01
C TRP A 269 -9.35 -27.09 -24.19
N GLU A 270 -10.52 -26.49 -23.99
CA GLU A 270 -11.23 -25.71 -24.99
C GLU A 270 -10.77 -24.24 -24.96
N GLN A 271 -10.58 -23.63 -26.14
CA GLN A 271 -10.20 -22.22 -26.23
C GLN A 271 -11.35 -21.30 -25.82
N VAL A 272 -11.01 -20.24 -25.10
CA VAL A 272 -11.96 -19.21 -24.63
C VAL A 272 -11.84 -17.97 -25.50
N GLU A 273 -12.97 -17.37 -25.85
CA GLU A 273 -13.02 -16.12 -26.61
C GLU A 273 -12.39 -14.97 -25.82
N ALA A 274 -11.45 -14.24 -26.41
CA ALA A 274 -10.67 -13.19 -25.74
C ALA A 274 -11.52 -12.03 -25.18
N GLU A 275 -12.70 -11.79 -25.73
CA GLU A 275 -13.63 -10.73 -25.34
C GLU A 275 -14.35 -11.02 -24.01
N SER A 276 -14.46 -12.29 -23.65
CA SER A 276 -15.09 -12.73 -22.40
C SER A 276 -14.17 -12.65 -21.17
N PHE A 277 -12.88 -12.41 -21.39
CA PHE A 277 -11.88 -12.36 -20.33
C PHE A 277 -12.03 -11.09 -19.47
N PRO A 278 -12.08 -11.17 -18.14
CA PRO A 278 -12.19 -10.00 -17.29
C PRO A 278 -10.88 -9.19 -17.33
N TYR A 279 -11.00 -7.87 -17.50
CA TYR A 279 -9.84 -6.96 -17.50
C TYR A 279 -9.80 -6.17 -16.19
N PHE A 280 -8.60 -6.05 -15.64
CA PHE A 280 -8.40 -5.22 -14.45
C PHE A 280 -8.52 -3.75 -14.84
N THR A 281 -9.45 -3.05 -14.19
CA THR A 281 -9.60 -1.61 -14.33
C THR A 281 -9.41 -0.96 -12.96
N TYR A 282 -8.41 -0.09 -12.86
CA TYR A 282 -8.17 0.69 -11.66
C TYR A 282 -8.64 2.12 -11.86
N ARG A 283 -9.53 2.57 -10.98
CA ARG A 283 -9.87 3.98 -10.85
C ARG A 283 -9.33 4.47 -9.51
N PRO A 284 -8.36 5.40 -9.50
CA PRO A 284 -7.88 5.96 -8.25
C PRO A 284 -9.01 6.74 -7.59
N GLU A 285 -9.27 6.50 -6.30
CA GLU A 285 -10.24 7.25 -5.50
C GLU A 285 -9.67 8.64 -5.13
N VAL A 286 -9.25 9.44 -6.10
CA VAL A 286 -8.80 10.83 -5.83
C VAL A 286 -9.99 11.71 -5.41
N GLU A 287 -11.19 11.41 -5.90
CA GLU A 287 -12.41 12.19 -5.63
C GLU A 287 -12.92 12.08 -4.18
N LYS A 288 -12.42 11.13 -3.39
CA LYS A 288 -12.77 10.98 -1.98
C LYS A 288 -11.54 11.21 -1.12
N ALA A 289 -10.95 12.41 -1.20
CA ALA A 289 -10.16 12.95 -0.10
C ALA A 289 -11.09 13.05 1.14
N GLY A 290 -11.26 11.92 1.83
CA GLY A 290 -12.19 11.77 2.94
C GLY A 290 -11.75 12.59 4.16
N ALA A 291 -12.56 12.53 5.22
CA ALA A 291 -12.26 13.19 6.50
C ALA A 291 -10.90 12.80 7.09
N GLU A 292 -10.32 11.66 6.69
CA GLU A 292 -8.99 11.22 7.11
C GLU A 292 -7.87 12.15 6.62
N VAL A 293 -7.99 12.76 5.44
CA VAL A 293 -6.99 13.73 4.92
C VAL A 293 -6.97 15.00 5.77
N LEU A 294 -8.09 15.38 6.38
CA LEU A 294 -8.21 16.56 7.26
C LEU A 294 -7.54 16.37 8.63
N VAL A 295 -7.19 15.14 9.01
CA VAL A 295 -6.52 14.87 10.28
C VAL A 295 -5.11 15.46 10.28
N TYR A 296 -4.38 15.37 9.17
CA TYR A 296 -3.02 15.87 9.07
C TYR A 296 -2.89 17.41 9.19
N PRO A 297 -3.67 18.24 8.48
CA PRO A 297 -3.63 19.70 8.68
C PRO A 297 -4.08 20.08 10.08
N LEU A 298 -4.98 19.32 10.72
CA LEU A 298 -5.33 19.54 12.13
C LEU A 298 -4.13 19.27 13.05
N ILE A 299 -3.38 18.19 12.84
CA ILE A 299 -2.15 17.91 13.61
C ILE A 299 -1.13 19.04 13.42
N LEU A 300 -0.91 19.51 12.19
CA LEU A 300 -0.02 20.65 11.91
C LEU A 300 -0.50 21.92 12.62
N LEU A 301 -1.80 22.20 12.60
CA LEU A 301 -2.39 23.34 13.31
C LEU A 301 -2.17 23.22 14.82
N LEU A 302 -2.35 22.04 15.40
CA LEU A 302 -2.09 21.78 16.82
C LEU A 302 -0.61 21.98 17.19
N TYR A 303 0.33 21.59 16.32
CA TYR A 303 1.74 21.90 16.50
C TYR A 303 2.00 23.41 16.49
N ALA A 304 1.47 24.13 15.50
CA ALA A 304 1.66 25.58 15.38
C ALA A 304 1.11 26.31 16.60
N ILE A 305 -0.13 26.01 16.99
CA ILE A 305 -0.77 26.60 18.18
C ILE A 305 -0.02 26.20 19.45
N GLY A 306 0.33 24.93 19.62
CA GLY A 306 1.01 24.41 20.81
C GLY A 306 2.38 25.07 21.02
N PHE A 307 3.21 25.15 19.97
CA PHE A 307 4.51 25.81 20.05
C PHE A 307 4.38 27.31 20.29
N PHE A 308 3.44 27.98 19.62
CA PHE A 308 3.20 29.40 19.80
C PHE A 308 2.72 29.71 21.23
N LEU A 309 1.77 28.92 21.76
CA LEU A 309 1.25 29.09 23.11
C LEU A 309 2.34 28.83 24.15
N ALA A 310 3.18 27.81 23.97
CA ALA A 310 4.31 27.55 24.86
C ALA A 310 5.33 28.71 24.84
N ALA A 311 5.60 29.28 23.66
CA ALA A 311 6.47 30.45 23.52
C ALA A 311 5.86 31.66 24.24
N TYR A 312 4.57 31.90 24.04
CA TYR A 312 3.82 32.99 24.67
C TYR A 312 3.84 32.88 26.20
N LEU A 313 3.50 31.71 26.75
CA LEU A 313 3.47 31.47 28.19
C LEU A 313 4.85 31.66 28.82
N ARG A 314 5.93 31.19 28.16
CA ARG A 314 7.28 31.38 28.68
C ARG A 314 7.70 32.85 28.64
N PHE A 315 7.36 33.55 27.57
CA PHE A 315 7.65 34.97 27.41
C PHE A 315 6.92 35.80 28.47
N ALA A 316 5.66 35.49 28.75
CA ALA A 316 4.89 36.10 29.82
C ALA A 316 5.44 35.79 31.23
N ARG A 317 5.94 34.57 31.47
CA ARG A 317 6.52 34.18 32.78
C ARG A 317 7.92 34.72 33.05
N ALA A 318 8.70 35.06 32.01
CA ALA A 318 10.03 35.65 32.20
C ALA A 318 9.99 37.06 32.82
N GLU A 319 8.80 37.55 33.15
CA GLU A 319 8.51 38.90 33.67
C GLU A 319 8.16 38.92 35.16
N ILE A 320 8.00 37.77 35.82
CA ILE A 320 7.83 37.63 37.28
C ILE A 320 9.18 37.24 37.89
#